data_AF-A0A2E3YML4-F1
#
_entry.id   AF-A0A2E3YML4-F1
#
_cell.length_a   1.000
_cell.length_b   1.000
_cell.length_c   1.000
_cell.angle_alpha   90.00
_cell.angle_beta   90.00
_cell.angle_gamma   90.00
#
_symmetry.space_group_name_H-M   'P 1'
#
loop_
_entity.id
_entity.type
_entity.pdbx_description
1 polymer ?
#
loop_
_entity_poly.entity_id
_entity_poly.type
_entity_poly.pdbx_seq_one_letter_code
_entity_poly.pdbx_strand_id
1 'polypeptide(L)'
;MKIKIKLNMKHLLVGLTGFLLVTPLIIIDAQAQTDPSFHYDPVWPKPLPNLWKMGGVTGLAVDSNDDIWVYNRPNDARAVELRAEPTPSIAACCVRPPAMIHFDAAGNVIGSFDAPQGHGMDVDDEGFVYL
;
A
#
# COMPACT_ATOMS: atom_id res chain seq x y z
N MET A 1 1.01 3.27 30.53
CA MET A 1 -0.23 2.61 30.99
C MET A 1 0.14 1.52 32.00
N LYS A 2 -0.13 1.71 33.30
CA LYS A 2 0.26 0.77 34.38
C LYS A 2 -0.98 0.01 34.86
N ILE A 3 -1.00 -1.30 34.67
CA ILE A 3 -2.10 -2.17 35.13
C ILE A 3 -1.82 -2.56 36.58
N LYS A 4 -2.67 -2.14 37.52
CA LYS A 4 -2.67 -2.61 38.92
C LYS A 4 -3.69 -3.73 39.07
N ILE A 5 -3.21 -4.95 39.33
CA ILE A 5 -4.07 -6.09 39.67
C ILE A 5 -4.30 -6.08 41.18
N LYS A 6 -5.56 -5.88 41.61
CA LYS A 6 -5.99 -6.05 43.00
C LYS A 6 -6.20 -7.54 43.27
N LEU A 7 -5.32 -8.16 44.04
CA LEU A 7 -5.54 -9.52 44.56
C LEU A 7 -6.44 -9.43 45.80
N ASN A 8 -7.63 -10.03 45.75
CA ASN A 8 -8.55 -10.10 46.89
C ASN A 8 -8.23 -11.36 47.71
N MET A 9 -7.59 -11.16 48.86
CA MET A 9 -7.13 -12.20 49.76
C MET A 9 -8.27 -12.62 50.69
N LYS A 10 -9.12 -13.52 50.23
CA LYS A 10 -10.03 -14.30 51.07
C LYS A 10 -9.91 -15.73 50.62
N HIS A 11 -9.23 -16.57 51.40
CA HIS A 11 -9.40 -18.02 51.54
C HIS A 11 -8.13 -18.58 52.22
N LEU A 12 -8.03 -18.31 53.53
CA LEU A 12 -7.22 -19.11 54.43
C LEU A 12 -8.14 -20.19 55.00
N LEU A 13 -7.98 -21.43 54.55
CA LEU A 13 -8.36 -22.62 55.32
C LEU A 13 -7.65 -23.82 54.71
N VAL A 14 -6.64 -24.26 55.47
CA VAL A 14 -5.83 -25.45 55.23
C VAL A 14 -6.74 -26.68 55.35
N GLY A 15 -6.86 -27.44 54.27
CA GLY A 15 -7.43 -28.78 54.25
C GLY A 15 -6.51 -29.72 53.49
N LEU A 16 -5.75 -30.55 54.22
CA LEU A 16 -4.98 -31.65 53.65
C LEU A 16 -5.97 -32.68 53.04
N THR A 17 -6.24 -32.57 51.76
CA THR A 17 -6.79 -33.67 50.95
C THR A 17 -6.00 -33.73 49.66
N GLY A 18 -5.35 -34.87 49.42
CA GLY A 18 -4.54 -35.10 48.24
C GLY A 18 -5.42 -35.08 46.99
N PHE A 19 -5.47 -33.93 46.32
CA PHE A 19 -6.06 -33.78 45.00
C PHE A 19 -4.92 -33.83 44.00
N LEU A 20 -4.82 -34.91 43.22
CA LEU A 20 -3.97 -34.94 42.04
C LEU A 20 -4.46 -33.85 41.08
N LEU A 21 -3.80 -32.70 41.08
CA LEU A 21 -4.00 -31.63 40.11
C LEU A 21 -3.46 -32.09 38.76
N VAL A 22 -4.32 -32.73 37.96
CA VAL A 22 -4.08 -32.90 36.53
C VAL A 22 -4.28 -31.53 35.88
N THR A 23 -3.20 -30.76 35.75
CA THR A 23 -3.20 -29.53 34.95
C THR A 23 -3.40 -29.90 33.48
N PRO A 24 -4.46 -29.43 32.80
CA PRO A 24 -4.56 -29.59 31.36
C PRO A 24 -3.44 -28.78 30.71
N LEU A 25 -2.61 -29.45 29.92
CA LEU A 25 -1.60 -28.81 29.08
C LEU A 25 -2.36 -28.08 27.97
N ILE A 26 -2.55 -26.77 28.12
CA ILE A 26 -3.06 -25.92 27.04
C ILE A 26 -1.93 -25.81 26.01
N ILE A 27 -2.04 -26.59 24.94
CA ILE A 27 -1.17 -26.43 23.77
C ILE A 27 -1.66 -25.17 23.06
N ILE A 28 -0.94 -24.07 23.25
CA ILE A 28 -1.10 -22.88 22.41
C ILE A 28 -0.41 -23.24 21.10
N ASP A 29 -1.20 -23.61 20.10
CA ASP A 29 -0.69 -23.77 18.74
C ASP A 29 -0.31 -22.38 18.25
N ALA A 30 1.00 -22.09 18.25
CA ALA A 30 1.51 -20.89 17.63
C ALA A 30 1.30 -21.07 16.12
N GLN A 31 0.24 -20.47 15.56
CA GLN A 31 0.05 -20.39 14.13
C GLN A 31 1.28 -19.67 13.55
N ALA A 32 2.21 -20.44 12.98
CA ALA A 32 3.31 -19.89 12.21
C ALA A 32 2.68 -19.04 11.11
N GLN A 33 2.89 -17.73 11.17
CA GLN A 33 2.44 -16.81 10.14
C GLN A 33 3.17 -17.22 8.85
N THR A 34 2.44 -17.73 7.87
CA THR A 34 3.01 -18.08 6.58
C THR A 34 3.63 -16.84 5.97
N ASP A 35 4.90 -16.92 5.58
CA ASP A 35 5.58 -15.82 4.92
C ASP A 35 4.81 -15.43 3.64
N PRO A 36 4.57 -14.13 3.39
CA PRO A 36 3.93 -13.70 2.16
C PRO A 36 4.80 -14.08 0.95
N SER A 37 4.20 -14.78 -0.02
CA SER A 37 4.83 -15.08 -1.31
C SER A 37 4.40 -14.04 -2.34
N PHE A 38 5.36 -13.49 -3.09
CA PHE A 38 5.09 -12.51 -4.13
C PHE A 38 5.23 -13.14 -5.52
N HIS A 39 4.33 -12.76 -6.43
CA HIS A 39 4.38 -13.15 -7.83
C HIS A 39 4.45 -11.88 -8.69
N TYR A 40 5.22 -11.97 -9.77
CA TYR A 40 5.29 -10.91 -10.76
C TYR A 40 4.03 -10.93 -11.64
N ASP A 41 3.36 -9.78 -11.75
CA ASP A 41 2.29 -9.57 -12.71
C ASP A 41 2.83 -8.81 -13.94
N PRO A 42 3.00 -9.48 -15.11
CA PRO A 42 3.52 -8.85 -16.31
C PRO A 42 2.54 -7.91 -17.02
N VAL A 43 1.25 -7.96 -16.68
CA VAL A 43 0.21 -7.18 -17.36
C VAL A 43 -0.29 -6.01 -16.54
N TRP A 44 0.26 -5.82 -15.33
CA TRP A 44 -0.01 -4.67 -14.48
C TRP A 44 1.10 -3.60 -14.60
N PRO A 45 0.76 -2.30 -14.69
CA PRO A 45 -0.59 -1.78 -14.90
C PRO A 45 -1.05 -2.01 -16.34
N LYS A 46 -2.35 -1.82 -16.61
CA LYS A 46 -2.88 -1.88 -17.98
C LYS A 46 -2.28 -0.75 -18.83
N PRO A 47 -2.35 -0.85 -20.19
CA PRO A 47 -1.91 0.23 -21.05
C PRO A 47 -2.52 1.58 -20.64
N LEU A 48 -1.66 2.58 -20.42
CA LEU A 48 -2.09 3.88 -19.95
C LEU A 48 -2.95 4.59 -21.00
N PRO A 49 -3.96 5.38 -20.58
CA PRO A 49 -4.78 6.14 -21.51
C PRO A 49 -3.97 7.26 -22.17
N ASN A 50 -4.55 7.89 -23.20
CA ASN A 50 -4.07 9.14 -23.78
C ASN A 50 -2.61 9.13 -24.25
N LEU A 51 -2.06 7.96 -24.62
CA LEU A 51 -0.67 7.79 -25.05
C LEU A 51 0.35 8.20 -23.97
N TRP A 52 -0.05 8.12 -22.71
CA TRP A 52 0.79 8.51 -21.58
C TRP A 52 2.04 7.65 -21.48
N LYS A 53 3.16 8.34 -21.23
CA LYS A 53 4.44 7.72 -20.87
C LYS A 53 4.89 8.27 -19.52
N MET A 54 4.95 7.41 -18.52
CA MET A 54 5.47 7.77 -17.20
C MET A 54 6.96 8.13 -17.28
N GLY A 55 7.35 9.10 -16.46
CA GLY A 55 8.74 9.41 -16.16
C GLY A 55 9.23 8.61 -14.95
N GLY A 56 10.05 9.24 -14.10
CA GLY A 56 10.47 8.65 -12.84
C GLY A 56 9.34 8.63 -11.82
N VAL A 57 9.18 7.53 -11.08
CA VAL A 57 8.23 7.43 -9.95
C VAL A 57 8.98 7.76 -8.66
N THR A 58 8.49 8.73 -7.89
CA THR A 58 9.08 9.13 -6.60
C THR A 58 8.26 8.69 -5.39
N GLY A 59 7.03 8.26 -5.59
CA GLY A 59 6.15 7.82 -4.52
C GLY A 59 5.16 6.78 -5.01
N LEU A 60 4.86 5.84 -4.13
CA LEU A 60 3.81 4.83 -4.28
C LEU A 60 3.10 4.71 -2.94
N ALA A 61 1.77 4.73 -2.97
CA ALA A 61 0.93 4.47 -1.80
C ALA A 61 -0.24 3.58 -2.21
N VAL A 62 -0.76 2.82 -1.26
CA VAL A 62 -1.99 2.03 -1.42
C VAL A 62 -2.98 2.54 -0.39
N ASP A 63 -4.17 2.93 -0.84
CA ASP A 63 -5.20 3.44 0.07
C ASP A 63 -6.09 2.31 0.62
N SER A 64 -7.10 2.69 1.41
CA SER A 64 -8.00 1.75 2.08
C SER A 64 -8.90 0.93 1.15
N ASN A 65 -8.96 1.26 -0.15
CA ASN A 65 -9.70 0.50 -1.17
C ASN A 65 -8.82 -0.46 -1.97
N ASP A 66 -7.55 -0.65 -1.57
CA ASP A 66 -6.52 -1.34 -2.35
C ASP A 66 -6.22 -0.64 -3.70
N ASP A 67 -6.56 0.65 -3.82
CA ASP A 67 -6.21 1.45 -4.98
C ASP A 67 -4.78 2.00 -4.83
N ILE A 68 -4.05 2.06 -5.95
CA ILE A 68 -2.64 2.39 -6.01
C ILE A 68 -2.46 3.80 -6.53
N TRP A 69 -1.80 4.64 -5.73
CA TRP A 69 -1.40 5.98 -6.11
C TRP A 69 0.05 6.01 -6.56
N VAL A 70 0.31 6.65 -7.70
CA VAL A 70 1.63 6.77 -8.31
C VAL A 70 2.00 8.24 -8.47
N TYR A 71 3.04 8.67 -7.75
CA TYR A 71 3.62 9.98 -7.90
C TYR A 71 4.71 9.97 -8.98
N ASN A 72 4.30 10.39 -10.17
CA ASN A 72 5.08 10.44 -11.39
C ASN A 72 5.76 11.81 -11.59
N ARG A 73 6.96 11.78 -12.16
CA ARG A 73 7.72 12.95 -12.61
C ARG A 73 7.65 13.08 -14.13
N PRO A 74 6.58 13.67 -14.69
CA PRO A 74 6.41 13.76 -16.13
C PRO A 74 7.52 14.57 -16.82
N ASN A 75 8.14 15.52 -16.10
CA ASN A 75 9.21 16.36 -16.63
C ASN A 75 10.57 15.65 -16.75
N ASP A 76 10.67 14.40 -16.30
CA ASP A 76 11.87 13.57 -16.55
C ASP A 76 11.95 13.06 -17.98
N ALA A 77 10.80 12.97 -18.65
CA ALA A 77 10.72 12.52 -20.02
C ALA A 77 11.37 13.55 -20.96
N ARG A 78 12.25 13.05 -21.83
CA ARG A 78 12.97 13.88 -22.80
C ARG A 78 12.13 14.10 -24.05
N ALA A 79 12.43 15.14 -24.84
CA ALA A 79 11.72 15.40 -26.10
C ALA A 79 11.71 14.22 -27.08
N VAL A 80 12.75 13.38 -27.06
CA VAL A 80 12.85 12.13 -27.84
C VAL A 80 11.78 11.10 -27.45
N GLU A 81 11.30 11.15 -26.20
CA GLU A 81 10.30 10.24 -25.64
C GLU A 81 8.86 10.73 -25.81
N LEU A 82 8.68 12.04 -26.04
CA LEU A 82 7.40 12.73 -26.04
C LEU A 82 6.95 13.14 -27.45
N ARG A 83 7.17 12.26 -28.43
CA ARG A 83 7.00 12.57 -29.86
C ARG A 83 5.55 12.78 -30.31
N ALA A 84 4.56 12.53 -29.44
CA ALA A 84 3.17 12.83 -29.73
C ALA A 84 2.68 14.17 -29.15
N GLU A 85 3.48 14.86 -28.32
CA GLU A 85 3.13 16.20 -27.79
C GLU A 85 3.15 17.33 -28.83
N PRO A 86 4.10 17.38 -29.80
CA PRO A 86 4.14 18.47 -30.79
C PRO A 86 2.86 18.56 -31.63
N THR A 87 2.56 19.75 -32.14
CA THR A 87 1.46 19.99 -33.09
C THR A 87 2.03 20.51 -34.42
N PRO A 88 1.94 19.77 -35.54
CA PRO A 88 1.37 18.41 -35.66
C PRO A 88 2.24 17.34 -34.99
N SER A 89 1.61 16.24 -34.56
CA SER A 89 2.31 15.11 -33.96
C SER A 89 3.27 14.46 -34.95
N ILE A 90 4.43 14.03 -34.45
CA ILE A 90 5.51 13.44 -35.26
C ILE A 90 5.69 11.93 -35.00
N ALA A 91 4.89 11.32 -34.12
CA ALA A 91 4.82 9.89 -33.89
C ALA A 91 3.47 9.47 -33.27
N ALA A 92 3.15 8.17 -33.33
CA ALA A 92 1.92 7.64 -32.74
C ALA A 92 1.88 7.72 -31.20
N CYS A 93 3.02 7.96 -30.54
CA CYS A 93 3.21 8.09 -29.09
C CYS A 93 4.45 8.96 -28.84
N CYS A 94 4.65 9.62 -27.71
CA CYS A 94 3.88 9.60 -26.47
C CYS A 94 3.69 11.02 -25.92
N VAL A 95 2.87 11.16 -24.89
CA VAL A 95 2.65 12.43 -24.18
C VAL A 95 2.88 12.26 -22.68
N ARG A 96 3.17 13.36 -21.97
CA ARG A 96 3.32 13.35 -20.52
C ARG A 96 1.97 13.08 -19.82
N PRO A 97 1.92 12.14 -18.87
CA PRO A 97 0.80 12.02 -17.95
C PRO A 97 0.82 13.14 -16.89
N PRO A 98 -0.28 13.30 -16.13
CA PRO A 98 -0.27 14.08 -14.90
C PRO A 98 0.76 13.56 -13.88
N ALA A 99 1.08 14.41 -12.90
CA ALA A 99 2.04 14.06 -11.86
C ALA A 99 1.49 13.02 -10.87
N MET A 100 0.19 13.00 -10.60
CA MET A 100 -0.44 11.98 -9.76
C MET A 100 -1.37 11.11 -10.62
N ILE A 101 -1.20 9.79 -10.54
CA ILE A 101 -2.02 8.81 -11.26
C ILE A 101 -2.58 7.81 -10.24
N HIS A 102 -3.89 7.60 -10.29
CA HIS A 102 -4.63 6.72 -9.39
C HIS A 102 -5.09 5.49 -10.18
N PHE A 103 -4.69 4.30 -9.72
CA PHE A 103 -5.01 3.02 -10.33
C PHE A 103 -5.87 2.18 -9.41
N ASP A 104 -6.81 1.42 -9.96
CA ASP A 104 -7.40 0.32 -9.20
C ASP A 104 -6.44 -0.87 -9.08
N ALA A 105 -6.77 -1.83 -8.22
CA ALA A 105 -6.00 -3.06 -8.05
C ALA A 105 -5.78 -3.85 -9.36
N ALA A 106 -6.70 -3.74 -10.33
CA ALA A 106 -6.59 -4.37 -11.65
C ALA A 106 -5.70 -3.58 -12.63
N GLY A 107 -5.16 -2.43 -12.22
CA GLY A 107 -4.27 -1.59 -13.01
C GLY A 107 -4.98 -0.69 -14.02
N ASN A 108 -6.28 -0.44 -13.88
CA ASN A 108 -6.97 0.60 -14.64
C ASN A 108 -6.70 1.98 -14.03
N VAL A 109 -6.52 3.01 -14.85
CA VAL A 109 -6.50 4.38 -14.36
C VAL A 109 -7.93 4.81 -14.00
N ILE A 110 -8.15 5.12 -12.72
CA ILE A 110 -9.44 5.58 -12.18
C ILE A 110 -9.45 7.06 -11.81
N GLY A 111 -8.28 7.71 -11.77
CA GLY A 111 -8.15 9.14 -11.53
C GLY A 111 -6.75 9.66 -11.80
N SER A 112 -6.61 10.98 -11.90
CA SER A 112 -5.30 11.64 -12.04
C SER A 112 -5.42 13.15 -11.79
N PHE A 113 -4.36 13.77 -11.30
CA PHE A 113 -4.27 15.23 -11.19
C PHE A 113 -2.82 15.71 -11.25
N ASP A 114 -2.63 17.01 -11.49
CA ASP A 114 -1.31 17.63 -11.47
C ASP A 114 -0.93 18.07 -10.06
N ALA A 115 -0.17 17.21 -9.39
CA ALA A 115 0.54 17.54 -8.15
C ALA A 115 1.79 18.40 -8.43
N PRO A 116 2.24 19.22 -7.45
CA PRO A 116 3.62 19.74 -7.42
C PRO A 116 4.63 18.61 -7.61
N GLN A 117 5.87 18.91 -8.00
CA GLN A 117 6.93 17.89 -8.12
C GLN A 117 7.71 17.75 -6.80
N GLY A 118 8.04 16.52 -6.42
CA GLY A 118 8.54 16.19 -5.08
C GLY A 118 9.10 14.76 -4.98
N HIS A 119 9.53 14.38 -3.78
CA HIS A 119 10.26 13.13 -3.52
C HIS A 119 9.53 12.13 -2.62
N GLY A 120 8.41 12.53 -2.01
CA GLY A 120 7.64 11.69 -1.10
C GLY A 120 6.16 11.88 -1.36
N MET A 121 5.38 10.87 -0.99
CA MET A 121 3.95 10.99 -0.86
C MET A 121 3.46 10.04 0.23
N ASP A 122 2.28 10.30 0.76
CA ASP A 122 1.50 9.37 1.58
C ASP A 122 0.01 9.54 1.27
N VAL A 123 -0.78 8.49 1.50
CA VAL A 123 -2.24 8.54 1.34
C VAL A 123 -2.86 7.90 2.57
N ASP A 124 -3.77 8.63 3.22
CA ASP A 124 -4.46 8.10 4.39
C ASP A 124 -5.66 7.23 4.04
N ASP A 125 -6.26 6.61 5.06
CA ASP A 125 -7.43 5.72 4.90
C ASP A 125 -8.67 6.45 4.37
N GLU A 126 -8.70 7.78 4.39
CA GLU A 126 -9.77 8.63 3.89
C GLU A 126 -9.52 9.10 2.44
N GLY A 127 -8.37 8.74 1.86
CA GLY A 127 -7.98 9.09 0.50
C GLY A 127 -7.35 10.48 0.37
N PHE A 128 -6.93 11.12 1.47
CA PHE A 128 -6.19 12.38 1.40
C PHE A 128 -4.73 12.12 1.04
N VAL A 129 -4.26 12.84 0.02
CA VAL A 129 -2.89 12.73 -0.50
C VAL A 129 -1.99 13.80 0.12
N TYR A 130 -0.85 13.37 0.67
CA TYR A 130 0.20 14.21 1.24
C TYR A 130 1.46 14.13 0.36
N LEU A 131 2.16 15.26 0.18
CA LEU A 131 3.34 15.41 -0.68
C LEU A 131 4.50 16.10 0.07
#